data_AF-A0A1Y3G8Q1-F1
#
_entry.id   AF-A0A1Y3G8Q1-F1
#
_cell.length_a   1.000
_cell.length_b   1.000
_cell.length_c   1.000
_cell.angle_alpha   90.00
_cell.angle_beta   90.00
_cell.angle_gamma   90.00
#
_symmetry.space_group_name_H-M   'P 1'
#
loop_
_entity.id
_entity.type
_entity.pdbx_description
1 polymer ?
#
loop_
_entity_poly.entity_id
_entity_poly.type
_entity_poly.pdbx_seq_one_letter_code
_entity_poly.pdbx_strand_id
1 'polypeptide(L)' 'MSAIKEVARSTMDELGGLAAILEGLQTCTEEPPLEWLHAWVRRLHNELDAAFIADFQAGEQS' A
#
# COMPACT_ATOMS: atom_id res chain seq x y z
N MET A 1 -8.78 -16.70 -5.00
CA MET A 1 -7.54 -16.22 -4.33
C MET A 1 -7.99 -15.61 -3.01
N SER A 2 -7.32 -15.81 -1.86
CA SER A 2 -7.77 -15.15 -0.61
C SER A 2 -7.70 -13.62 -0.81
N ALA A 3 -8.70 -12.88 -0.33
CA ALA A 3 -8.77 -11.43 -0.47
C ALA A 3 -7.50 -10.74 0.03
N ILE A 4 -6.90 -11.26 1.11
CA ILE A 4 -5.62 -10.78 1.64
C ILE A 4 -4.46 -10.89 0.63
N LYS A 5 -4.42 -11.96 -0.17
CA LYS A 5 -3.35 -12.18 -1.16
C LYS A 5 -3.48 -11.22 -2.32
N GLU A 6 -4.70 -10.84 -2.69
CA GLU A 6 -4.96 -9.87 -3.75
C GLU A 6 -4.60 -8.46 -3.30
N VAL A 7 -5.05 -8.05 -2.11
CA VAL A 7 -4.70 -6.74 -1.54
C VAL A 7 -3.20 -6.62 -1.35
N ALA A 8 -2.54 -7.63 -0.76
CA ALA A 8 -1.09 -7.61 -0.57
C ALA A 8 -0.33 -7.48 -1.90
N ARG A 9 -0.80 -8.14 -2.97
CA ARG A 9 -0.21 -7.98 -4.31
C ARG A 9 -0.37 -6.56 -4.82
N SER A 10 -1.58 -6.01 -4.78
CA SER A 10 -1.85 -4.63 -5.19
C SER A 10 -0.96 -3.65 -4.44
N THR A 11 -0.86 -3.78 -3.12
CA THR A 11 0.01 -2.93 -2.28
C THR A 11 1.48 -3.03 -2.70
N MET A 12 1.99 -4.22 -2.99
CA MET A 12 3.37 -4.40 -3.44
C MET A 12 3.63 -3.75 -4.81
N ASP A 13 2.71 -3.90 -5.76
CA ASP A 13 2.80 -3.28 -7.08
C ASP A 13 2.78 -1.74 -6.96
N GLU A 14 1.91 -1.22 -6.10
CA GLU A 14 1.83 0.20 -5.78
C GLU A 14 3.11 0.74 -5.12
N LEU A 15 3.71 0.00 -4.18
CA LEU A 15 5.01 0.33 -3.57
C LEU A 15 6.13 0.37 -4.61
N GLY A 16 6.13 -0.55 -5.57
CA GLY A 16 7.03 -0.51 -6.72
C GLY A 16 6.84 0.76 -7.55
N GLY A 17 5.59 1.14 -7.82
CA GLY A 17 5.26 2.38 -8.53
C GLY A 17 5.71 3.64 -7.78
N LEU A 18 5.50 3.71 -6.46
CA LEU A 18 5.98 4.82 -5.65
C LEU A 18 7.51 4.91 -5.67
N ALA A 19 8.21 3.79 -5.57
CA ALA A 19 9.67 3.78 -5.63
C ALA A 19 10.20 4.38 -6.94
N ALA A 20 9.58 4.04 -8.07
CA ALA A 20 9.93 4.62 -9.38
C ALA A 20 9.63 6.13 -9.46
N ILE A 21 8.53 6.60 -8.86
CA ILE A 21 8.21 8.04 -8.79
C ILE A 21 9.26 8.77 -7.94
N LEU A 22 9.60 8.24 -6.78
CA LEU A 22 10.59 8.82 -5.88
C LEU A 22 11.98 8.91 -6.53
N GLU A 23 12.38 7.87 -7.27
CA GLU A 23 13.62 7.88 -8.05
C GLU A 23 13.62 8.98 -9.13
N GLY A 24 12.48 9.15 -9.83
CA GLY A 24 12.29 10.24 -10.80
C GLY A 24 12.40 11.62 -10.16
N LEU A 25 11.72 11.84 -9.04
CA LEU A 25 11.77 13.12 -8.30
C LEU A 25 13.20 13.41 -7.79
N GLN A 26 13.88 12.40 -7.26
CA GLN A 26 15.27 12.53 -6.81
C GLN A 26 16.21 12.90 -7.97
N THR A 27 16.00 12.31 -9.15
CA THR A 27 16.76 12.64 -10.37
C THR A 27 16.54 14.10 -10.80
N CYS A 28 15.32 14.61 -10.62
CA CYS A 28 14.97 16.00 -10.90
C CYS A 28 15.30 16.98 -9.75
N THR A 29 15.87 16.52 -8.63
CA THR A 29 16.08 17.32 -7.41
C THR A 29 14.79 17.97 -6.88
N GLU A 30 13.65 17.31 -7.09
CA GLU A 30 12.36 17.72 -6.57
C GLU A 30 12.05 16.96 -5.27
N GLU A 31 11.53 17.68 -4.27
CA GLU A 31 11.05 17.06 -3.04
C GLU A 31 9.54 16.78 -3.14
N PRO A 32 9.11 15.52 -2.93
CA PRO A 32 7.68 15.22 -2.85
C PRO A 32 7.05 15.93 -1.65
N PRO A 33 5.81 16.45 -1.78
CA PRO A 33 5.08 16.98 -0.63
C PRO A 33 4.90 15.90 0.45
N LEU A 34 5.29 16.19 1.70
CA LEU A 34 5.19 15.23 2.80
C LEU A 34 3.76 14.75 3.04
N GLU A 35 2.78 15.64 2.91
CA GLU A 35 1.35 15.29 3.03
C GLU A 35 0.91 14.28 1.97
N TRP A 36 1.45 14.38 0.75
CA TRP A 36 1.16 13.43 -0.31
C TRP A 36 1.74 12.04 0.01
N LEU A 37 2.98 11.97 0.48
CA LEU A 37 3.60 10.72 0.94
C LEU A 37 2.83 10.10 2.10
N HIS A 38 2.48 10.92 3.09
CA HIS A 38 1.77 10.45 4.27
C HIS A 38 0.37 9.92 3.92
N ALA A 39 -0.39 10.63 3.09
CA ALA A 39 -1.70 10.18 2.62
C ALA A 39 -1.61 8.84 1.87
N TRP A 40 -0.57 8.68 1.04
CA TRP A 40 -0.37 7.46 0.26
C TRP A 40 -0.01 6.26 1.15
N VAL A 41 0.95 6.41 2.07
CA VAL A 41 1.32 5.37 3.05
C VAL A 41 0.13 4.98 3.92
N ARG A 42 -0.63 5.98 4.39
CA ARG A 42 -1.82 5.75 5.23
C ARG A 42 -2.90 4.96 4.50
N ARG A 43 -3.13 5.24 3.21
CA ARG A 43 -4.10 4.47 2.40
C ARG A 43 -3.70 3.01 2.31
N LEU A 44 -2.47 2.73 1.89
CA LEU A 44 -2.00 1.35 1.74
C LEU A 44 -2.02 0.56 3.06
N HIS A 45 -1.64 1.22 4.15
CA HIS A 45 -1.73 0.62 5.49
C HIS A 45 -3.17 0.22 5.82
N ASN A 46 -4.14 1.11 5.62
CA ASN A 46 -5.54 0.83 5.92
C ASN A 46 -6.13 -0.27 5.03
N GLU A 47 -5.75 -0.30 3.74
CA GLU A 47 -6.21 -1.34 2.80
C GLU A 47 -5.70 -2.72 3.24
N LEU A 48 -4.42 -2.83 3.60
CA LEU A 48 -3.84 -4.06 4.15
C LEU A 48 -4.51 -4.45 5.47
N ASP A 49 -4.64 -3.51 6.41
CA ASP A 49 -5.22 -3.76 7.73
C ASP A 49 -6.66 -4.29 7.62
N ALA A 50 -7.48 -3.67 6.77
CA ALA A 50 -8.84 -4.13 6.49
C ALA A 50 -8.87 -5.56 5.91
N ALA A 51 -7.93 -5.89 5.01
CA ALA A 51 -7.82 -7.23 4.43
C ALA A 51 -7.39 -8.28 5.47
N PHE A 52 -6.47 -7.94 6.37
CA PHE A 52 -6.07 -8.80 7.49
C PHE A 52 -7.23 -9.04 8.45
N ILE A 53 -7.96 -8.00 8.84
CA ILE A 53 -9.13 -8.11 9.72
C ILE A 53 -10.19 -9.04 9.09
N ALA A 54 -10.46 -8.88 7.80
CA ALA A 54 -11.45 -9.71 7.10
C ALA A 54 -11.02 -11.19 7.03
N ASP A 55 -9.73 -11.46 6.78
CA ASP A 55 -9.19 -12.83 6.75
C ASP A 55 -9.26 -13.48 8.15
N PHE A 56 -8.92 -12.72 9.20
CA PHE A 56 -9.02 -13.18 10.58
C PHE A 56 -10.47 -13.54 10.97
N GLN A 57 -11.42 -12.65 10.65
CA GLN A 57 -12.84 -12.88 10.91
C GLN A 57 -13.41 -14.08 10.15
N ALA A 58 -12.94 -14.33 8.92
CA ALA A 58 -13.34 -15.51 8.15
C ALA A 58 -12.80 -16.80 8.79
N GLY A 59 -11.58 -16.76 9.33
CA GLY A 59 -10.97 -17.87 10.05
C GLY A 59 -11.64 -18.20 11.39
N GLU A 60 -12.21 -17.21 12.10
CA GLU A 60 -12.96 -17.44 13.34
C GLU A 60 -14.36 -18.05 13.11
N GLN A 61 -14.90 -17.95 11.89
CA GLN A 61 -16.21 -18.48 11.51
C GLN A 61 -16.17 -19.87 10.86
N SER A 62 -14.99 -20.48 10.70
CA SER A 62 -14.77 -21.79 10.09
C SER A 62 -14.42 -22.88 11.09
#